data_AF-A0A239EEB7-F1
#
_entry.id   AF-A0A239EEB7-F1
#
_cell.length_a   1.000
_cell.length_b   1.000
_cell.length_c   1.000
_cell.angle_alpha   90.00
_cell.angle_beta   90.00
_cell.angle_gamma   90.00
#
_symmetry.space_group_name_H-M   'P 1'
#
loop_
_entity.id
_entity.type
_entity.pdbx_description
1 polymer ?
#
loop_
_entity_poly.entity_id
_entity_poly.type
_entity_poly.pdbx_seq_one_letter_code
_entity_poly.pdbx_strand_id
1 'polypeptide(L)' 'MLNLFKSSKVNSLQKKYDRLMKEAYDLSKSNPDESLQKQKEAQEIQRKIIATPL' A
#
# COMPACT_ATOMS: atom_id res chain seq x y z
N MET A 1 -1.28 15.78 -21.87
CA MET A 1 -0.89 14.35 -21.81
C MET A 1 -0.02 13.99 -20.60
N LEU A 2 0.00 14.77 -19.51
CA LEU A 2 0.81 14.46 -18.31
C LEU A 2 0.03 13.69 -17.21
N ASN A 3 -1.30 13.62 -17.32
CA ASN A 3 -2.15 12.98 -16.32
C ASN A 3 -2.15 11.44 -16.40
N LEU A 4 -1.67 10.84 -17.51
CA LEU A 4 -1.58 9.38 -17.66
C LEU A 4 -0.44 8.77 -16.81
N PHE A 5 0.65 9.50 -16.62
CA PHE A 5 1.80 8.99 -15.86
C PHE A 5 1.56 9.08 -14.34
N LYS A 6 0.86 10.13 -13.88
CA LYS A 6 0.45 10.27 -12.48
C LYS A 6 -0.55 9.19 -12.07
N SER A 7 -1.56 8.91 -12.91
CA SER A 7 -2.53 7.85 -12.63
C SER A 7 -1.88 6.46 -12.56
N SER A 8 -0.89 6.19 -13.41
CA SER A 8 -0.12 4.93 -13.38
C SER A 8 0.67 4.75 -12.08
N LYS A 9 1.33 5.80 -11.58
CA LYS A 9 2.09 5.76 -10.32
C LYS A 9 1.18 5.59 -9.11
N VAL A 10 0.07 6.31 -9.05
CA VAL A 10 -0.94 6.16 -7.98
C VAL A 10 -1.54 4.75 -8.02
N ASN A 11 -1.88 4.23 -9.20
CA ASN A 11 -2.41 2.88 -9.36
C ASN A 11 -1.40 1.81 -8.90
N SER A 12 -0.12 1.96 -9.23
CA SER A 12 0.94 1.07 -8.74
C SER A 12 1.06 1.08 -7.21
N LEU A 13 1.00 2.25 -6.59
CA LEU A 13 1.02 2.38 -5.13
C LEU A 13 -0.26 1.77 -4.51
N GLN A 14 -1.42 1.97 -5.12
CA GLN A 14 -2.69 1.38 -4.68
C GLN A 14 -2.60 -0.15 -4.67
N LYS A 15 -2.13 -0.76 -5.77
CA LYS A 15 -1.92 -2.21 -5.86
C LYS A 15 -0.95 -2.74 -4.81
N LYS A 16 0.11 -1.98 -4.51
CA LYS A 16 1.08 -2.35 -3.47
C LYS A 16 0.46 -2.29 -2.08
N TYR A 17 -0.35 -1.27 -1.80
CA TYR A 17 -1.12 -1.15 -0.57
C TYR A 17 -2.07 -2.35 -0.39
N ASP A 18 -2.85 -2.67 -1.43
CA ASP A 18 -3.83 -3.78 -1.38
C ASP A 18 -3.15 -5.12 -1.11
N ARG A 19 -1.99 -5.37 -1.75
CA ARG A 19 -1.19 -6.58 -1.51
C ARG A 19 -0.69 -6.64 -0.06
N LEU A 20 -0.11 -5.57 0.46
CA LEU A 20 0.42 -5.53 1.82
C LEU A 20 -0.68 -5.73 2.87
N MET A 21 -1.87 -5.16 2.64
CA MET A 21 -3.04 -5.37 3.50
C MET A 21 -3.53 -6.82 3.48
N LYS A 22 -3.55 -7.45 2.31
CA LYS A 22 -3.89 -8.87 2.20
C LYS A 22 -2.86 -9.75 2.91
N GLU A 23 -1.56 -9.51 2.68
CA GLU A 23 -0.48 -10.23 3.35
C GLU A 23 -0.55 -10.05 4.87
N ALA A 24 -0.82 -8.84 5.35
CA ALA A 24 -1.03 -8.57 6.76
C ALA A 24 -2.21 -9.36 7.34
N TYR A 25 -3.33 -9.45 6.61
CA TYR A 25 -4.50 -10.22 7.05
C TYR A 25 -4.22 -11.73 7.06
N ASP A 26 -3.49 -12.23 6.07
CA ASP A 26 -3.11 -13.65 6.02
C ASP A 26 -2.15 -13.97 7.19
N LEU A 27 -1.17 -13.09 7.46
CA LEU A 27 -0.23 -13.20 8.57
C LEU A 27 -0.87 -12.98 9.94
N SER A 28 -1.96 -12.22 10.07
CA SER A 28 -2.58 -12.00 11.40
C SER A 28 -3.10 -13.28 12.03
N LYS A 29 -3.31 -14.32 11.21
CA LYS A 29 -3.77 -15.65 11.64
C LYS A 29 -2.64 -16.54 12.17
N SER A 30 -1.38 -16.25 11.83
CA SER A 30 -0.23 -17.12 12.13
C SER A 30 0.96 -16.40 12.76
N ASN A 31 1.21 -15.14 12.40
CA ASN A 31 2.32 -14.31 12.87
C ASN A 31 1.87 -12.84 13.05
N PRO A 32 1.35 -12.46 14.24
CA PRO A 32 0.80 -11.12 14.48
C PRO A 32 1.85 -10.01 14.41
N ASP A 33 3.12 -10.30 14.76
CA ASP A 33 4.21 -9.32 14.70
C ASP A 33 4.55 -8.94 13.24
N GLU A 34 4.64 -9.95 12.37
CA GLU A 34 4.87 -9.74 10.95
C GLU A 34 3.66 -9.08 10.26
N SER A 35 2.44 -9.45 10.68
CA SER A 35 1.22 -8.75 10.27
C SER A 35 1.28 -7.25 10.60
N LEU A 36 1.69 -6.90 11.82
CA LEU A 36 1.83 -5.51 12.25
C LEU A 36 2.87 -4.78 11.41
N GLN A 37 3.98 -5.43 11.08
CA GLN A 37 5.00 -4.86 10.20
C GLN A 37 4.44 -4.56 8.80
N LYS A 38 3.70 -5.50 8.20
CA LYS A 38 3.04 -5.30 6.89
C LYS A 38 1.99 -4.20 6.91
N GLN A 39 1.25 -4.05 8.01
CA GLN A 39 0.32 -2.94 8.20
C GLN A 39 1.05 -1.58 8.25
N LYS A 40 2.19 -1.49 8.95
CA LYS A 40 3.02 -0.29 8.96
C LYS A 40 3.55 0.06 7.56
N GLU A 41 4.05 -0.93 6.82
CA GLU A 41 4.49 -0.74 5.43
C GLU A 41 3.36 -0.22 4.54
N ALA A 42 2.15 -0.76 4.68
CA ALA A 42 0.99 -0.31 3.93
C ALA A 42 0.58 1.13 4.30
N GLN A 43 0.64 1.51 5.58
CA GLN A 43 0.38 2.88 6.01
C GLN A 43 1.36 3.88 5.38
N GLU A 44 2.64 3.51 5.23
CA GLU A 44 3.61 4.35 4.52
C GLU A 44 3.25 4.51 3.03
N ILE A 45 2.80 3.43 2.37
CA ILE A 45 2.34 3.50 0.98
C ILE A 45 1.11 4.40 0.88
N GLN A 46 0.16 4.29 1.81
CA GLN A 46 -1.02 5.15 1.84
C GLN A 46 -0.64 6.62 2.00
N ARG A 47 0.32 6.95 2.87
CA ARG A 47 0.86 8.31 3.00
C ARG A 47 1.47 8.80 1.69
N LYS A 48 2.18 7.94 0.95
CA LYS A 48 2.73 8.29 -0.38
C LYS A 48 1.65 8.54 -1.43
N ILE A 49 0.55 7.79 -1.39
CA ILE A 49 -0.61 8.01 -2.26
C ILE A 49 -1.22 9.37 -1.97
N ILE A 50 -1.51 9.67 -0.69
CA ILE A 50 -2.11 10.94 -0.25
C ILE A 50 -1.20 12.14 -0.57
N ALA A 51 0.11 11.97 -0.37
CA ALA A 51 1.10 13.00 -0.66
C ALA A 51 1.37 13.20 -2.16
N THR A 52 0.84 12.34 -3.04
CA THR A 52 0.97 12.50 -4.49
C THR A 52 -0.22 13.34 -4.99
N PRO A 53 -0.03 14.64 -5.32
CA PRO A 53 -1.12 15.47 -5.83
C PRO A 53 -1.58 14.98 -7.21
N LEU A 54 -2.89 14.79 -7.35
CA LEU A 54 -3.59 14.40 -8.59
C LEU A 54 -3.17 15.27 -9.78
#